data_AF-A0A9Q9MSD5-F1
#
_entry.id   AF-A0A9Q9MSD5-F1
#
_cell.length_a   1.000
_cell.length_b   1.000
_cell.length_c   1.000
_cell.angle_alpha   90.00
_cell.angle_beta   90.00
_cell.angle_gamma   90.00
#
_symmetry.space_group_name_H-M   'P 1'
#
loop_
_entity.id
_entity.type
_entity.pdbx_description
1 polymer ?
#
loop_
_entity_poly.entity_id
_entity_poly.type
_entity_poly.pdbx_seq_one_letter_code
_entity_poly.pdbx_strand_id
1 'polypeptide(L)'
;MALAALLGIAFSPDGFAQPPADRANTPQRVALSQTVTLPCVSISVDEGTIVLSESELQRAAAFRRSLASAPVGNERQRLAWIAGDRAQALLAAAGDTHDRFGCAAVDAAQASGDGMYLVGALLERGQAAVLTRAPSGFAPAITVEHTDPQCQDGPHGSIVYRIADGGPLLLTLTECVR
;
A
#
# COMPACT_ATOMS: atom_id res chain seq x y z
N MET A 1 -20.89 54.38 16.06
CA MET A 1 -19.51 54.09 15.61
C MET A 1 -18.70 53.73 16.86
N ALA A 2 -18.07 52.58 17.04
CA ALA A 2 -17.79 51.43 16.19
C ALA A 2 -17.68 50.17 17.07
N LEU A 3 -18.21 49.02 16.61
CA LEU A 3 -17.93 47.71 17.19
C LEU A 3 -16.53 47.26 16.72
N ALA A 4 -15.64 46.92 17.65
CA ALA A 4 -14.42 46.18 17.35
C ALA A 4 -14.64 44.71 17.69
N ALA A 5 -14.86 43.90 16.65
CA ALA A 5 -14.97 42.45 16.75
C ALA A 5 -13.58 41.81 16.77
N LEU A 6 -13.34 40.98 17.78
CA LEU A 6 -12.19 40.08 17.92
C LEU A 6 -12.29 38.97 16.86
N LEU A 7 -11.32 38.90 15.95
CA LEU A 7 -11.06 37.74 15.10
C LEU A 7 -9.73 37.12 15.53
N GLY A 8 -9.83 36.14 16.43
CA GLY A 8 -8.72 35.24 16.75
C GLY A 8 -8.51 34.28 15.59
N ILE A 9 -7.41 34.45 14.87
CA ILE A 9 -6.97 33.53 13.83
C ILE A 9 -6.29 32.36 14.54
N ALA A 10 -6.99 31.23 14.69
CA ALA A 10 -6.38 29.98 15.08
C ALA A 10 -5.59 29.44 13.89
N PHE A 11 -4.29 29.73 13.85
CA PHE A 11 -3.34 29.02 13.00
C PHE A 11 -3.23 27.59 13.54
N SER A 12 -3.80 26.61 12.83
CA SER A 12 -3.44 25.21 13.02
C SER A 12 -2.03 25.02 12.46
N PRO A 13 -1.03 24.64 13.27
CA PRO A 13 0.32 24.41 12.78
C PRO A 13 0.33 23.10 11.98
N ASP A 14 0.77 23.22 10.73
CA ASP A 14 1.58 22.28 9.97
C ASP A 14 1.31 20.78 10.15
N GLY A 15 0.66 20.21 9.14
CA GLY A 15 0.81 18.80 8.78
C GLY A 15 2.23 18.55 8.28
N PHE A 16 3.19 18.44 9.20
CA PHE A 16 4.52 17.95 8.88
C PHE A 16 4.43 16.46 8.58
N ALA A 17 4.77 16.08 7.35
CA ALA A 17 5.09 14.70 7.03
C ALA A 17 6.23 14.26 7.96
N GLN A 18 5.91 13.41 8.95
CA GLN A 18 6.90 12.90 9.90
C GLN A 18 8.05 12.20 9.14
N PRO A 19 9.31 12.39 9.56
CA PRO A 19 10.44 11.70 8.96
C PRO A 19 10.30 10.17 9.12
N PRO A 20 10.88 9.35 8.24
CA PRO A 20 10.72 7.89 8.27
C PRO A 20 11.08 7.23 9.61
N ALA A 21 12.05 7.79 10.34
CA ALA A 21 12.44 7.30 11.67
C ALA A 21 11.36 7.54 12.74
N ASP A 22 10.56 8.60 12.63
CA ASP A 22 9.44 8.90 13.54
C ASP A 22 8.19 8.04 13.27
N ARG A 23 8.15 7.34 12.12
CA ARG A 23 7.09 6.36 11.82
C ARG A 23 7.41 4.95 12.32
N ALA A 24 8.67 4.66 12.62
CA ALA A 24 9.06 3.36 13.14
C ALA A 24 8.37 3.12 14.50
N ASN A 25 7.82 1.94 14.67
CA ASN A 25 7.16 1.45 15.89
C ASN A 25 5.93 2.28 16.31
N THR A 26 5.37 3.09 15.41
CA THR A 26 4.10 3.80 15.63
C THR A 26 3.08 3.37 14.58
N PRO A 27 1.94 2.78 14.99
CA PRO A 27 0.91 2.39 14.05
C PRO A 27 0.28 3.61 13.34
N GLN A 28 0.33 3.63 12.01
CA GLN A 28 -0.27 4.66 11.16
C GLN A 28 -1.60 4.18 10.59
N ARG A 29 -2.66 4.97 10.77
CA ARG A 29 -3.94 4.70 10.08
C ARG A 29 -3.90 5.22 8.65
N VAL A 30 -4.31 4.39 7.70
CA VAL A 30 -4.39 4.74 6.27
C VAL A 30 -5.80 4.49 5.77
N ALA A 31 -6.42 5.51 5.19
CA ALA A 31 -7.72 5.38 4.53
C ALA A 31 -7.56 4.59 3.22
N LEU A 32 -8.48 3.66 2.96
CA LEU A 32 -8.45 2.83 1.77
C LEU A 32 -9.47 3.29 0.73
N SER A 33 -9.26 2.86 -0.53
CA SER A 33 -10.31 2.97 -1.54
C SER A 33 -11.50 2.10 -1.13
N GLN A 34 -12.70 2.68 -1.22
CA GLN A 34 -13.97 2.00 -0.90
C GLN A 34 -14.71 1.55 -2.17
N THR A 35 -14.10 1.76 -3.33
CA THR A 35 -14.69 1.45 -4.64
C THR A 35 -13.70 0.64 -5.47
N VAL A 36 -14.24 -0.29 -6.26
CA VAL A 36 -13.48 -1.05 -7.25
C VAL A 36 -13.86 -0.52 -8.63
N THR A 37 -12.85 -0.10 -9.38
CA THR A 37 -13.01 0.30 -10.79
C THR A 37 -12.41 -0.80 -11.64
N LEU A 38 -13.19 -1.33 -12.57
CA LEU A 38 -12.71 -2.28 -13.58
C LEU A 38 -11.96 -1.53 -14.69
N PRO A 39 -10.89 -2.11 -15.26
CA PRO A 39 -10.30 -3.40 -14.92
C PRO A 39 -9.46 -3.34 -13.63
N CYS A 40 -9.44 -4.45 -12.89
CA CYS A 40 -8.76 -4.58 -11.59
C CYS A 40 -8.10 -5.94 -11.43
N VAL A 41 -7.10 -5.99 -10.55
CA VAL A 41 -6.44 -7.23 -10.10
C VAL A 41 -6.83 -7.49 -8.66
N SER A 42 -7.15 -8.74 -8.32
CA SER A 42 -7.44 -9.13 -6.95
C SER A 42 -6.52 -10.23 -6.44
N ILE A 43 -6.13 -10.10 -5.17
CA ILE A 43 -5.24 -11.05 -4.47
C ILE A 43 -5.98 -11.51 -3.23
N SER A 44 -6.23 -12.82 -3.14
CA SER A 44 -6.86 -13.41 -1.95
C SER A 44 -5.83 -13.60 -0.85
N VAL A 45 -6.13 -13.10 0.34
CA VAL A 45 -5.35 -13.30 1.57
C VAL A 45 -6.24 -13.92 2.64
N ASP A 46 -5.66 -14.32 3.77
CA ASP A 46 -6.37 -15.11 4.79
C ASP A 46 -7.63 -14.44 5.33
N GLU A 47 -7.64 -13.11 5.44
CA GLU A 47 -8.74 -12.36 6.09
C GLU A 47 -9.58 -11.53 5.11
N GLY A 48 -9.24 -11.58 3.81
CA GLY A 48 -9.91 -10.76 2.81
C GLY A 48 -9.35 -10.89 1.40
N THR A 49 -9.72 -9.94 0.56
CA THR A 49 -9.22 -9.80 -0.80
C THR A 49 -8.71 -8.39 -0.97
N ILE A 50 -7.45 -8.25 -1.37
CA ILE A 50 -6.86 -6.96 -1.72
C ILE A 50 -7.16 -6.73 -3.20
N VAL A 51 -7.72 -5.57 -3.52
CA VAL A 51 -8.08 -5.19 -4.89
C VAL A 51 -7.27 -3.98 -5.32
N LEU A 52 -6.64 -4.11 -6.48
CA LEU A 52 -5.74 -3.13 -7.07
C LEU A 52 -6.33 -2.65 -8.40
N SER A 53 -6.21 -1.35 -8.66
CA SER A 53 -6.52 -0.80 -9.97
C SER A 53 -5.52 -1.29 -11.01
N GLU A 54 -5.99 -1.94 -12.08
CA GLU A 54 -5.09 -2.39 -13.15
C GLU A 54 -4.41 -1.20 -13.82
N SER A 55 -5.10 -0.05 -13.93
CA SER A 55 -4.53 1.17 -14.51
C SER A 55 -3.34 1.71 -13.70
N GLU A 56 -3.34 1.57 -12.37
CA GLU A 56 -2.19 1.97 -11.54
C GLU A 56 -1.00 1.02 -11.73
N LEU A 57 -1.27 -0.30 -11.84
CA LEU A 57 -0.23 -1.29 -12.15
C LEU A 57 0.36 -1.05 -13.55
N GLN A 58 -0.48 -0.80 -14.55
CA GLN A 58 -0.06 -0.51 -15.91
C GLN A 58 0.79 0.77 -15.97
N ARG A 59 0.42 1.82 -15.22
CA ARG A 59 1.20 3.06 -15.12
C ARG A 59 2.59 2.81 -14.55
N ALA A 60 2.68 2.04 -13.45
CA ALA A 60 3.97 1.66 -12.86
C ALA A 60 4.80 0.81 -13.84
N ALA A 61 4.19 -0.20 -14.47
CA ALA A 61 4.85 -1.05 -15.45
C ALA A 61 5.33 -0.27 -16.69
N ALA A 62 4.57 0.75 -17.13
CA ALA A 62 4.98 1.63 -18.22
C ALA A 62 6.23 2.45 -17.85
N PHE A 63 6.32 2.93 -16.61
CA PHE A 63 7.53 3.60 -16.12
C PHE A 63 8.75 2.67 -16.13
N ARG A 64 8.59 1.40 -15.73
CA ARG A 64 9.66 0.41 -15.83
C ARG A 64 10.13 0.20 -17.28
N ARG A 65 9.21 0.15 -18.24
CA ARG A 65 9.52 -0.06 -19.66
C ARG A 65 10.11 1.16 -20.35
N SER A 66 9.91 2.37 -19.83
CA SER A 66 10.50 3.58 -20.41
C SER A 66 12.00 3.70 -20.18
N LEU A 67 12.58 2.83 -19.36
CA LEU A 67 14.00 2.81 -18.99
C LEU A 67 14.61 1.43 -19.25
N ALA A 68 15.70 1.39 -20.00
CA ALA A 68 16.39 0.14 -20.33
C ALA A 68 17.01 -0.55 -19.09
N SER A 69 17.46 0.23 -18.12
CA SER A 69 18.07 -0.24 -16.87
C SER A 69 17.61 0.59 -15.67
N ALA A 70 17.86 0.09 -14.47
CA ALA A 70 17.55 0.80 -13.24
C ALA A 70 18.30 2.15 -13.17
N PRO A 71 17.60 3.26 -12.87
CA PRO A 71 18.24 4.57 -12.68
C PRO A 71 19.36 4.54 -11.63
N VAL A 72 20.48 5.19 -11.95
CA VAL A 72 21.63 5.35 -11.04
C VAL A 72 21.66 6.76 -10.49
N GLY A 73 21.95 6.93 -9.19
CA GLY A 73 22.09 8.24 -8.55
C GLY A 73 20.77 8.95 -8.22
N ASN A 74 19.62 8.31 -8.48
CA ASN A 74 18.30 8.82 -8.08
C ASN A 74 17.47 7.70 -7.44
N GLU A 75 17.52 7.63 -6.11
CA GLU A 75 16.87 6.54 -5.35
C GLU A 75 15.37 6.50 -5.58
N ARG A 76 14.70 7.65 -5.65
CA ARG A 76 13.26 7.70 -5.92
C ARG A 76 12.90 7.10 -7.27
N GLN A 77 13.66 7.41 -8.32
CA GLN A 77 13.44 6.83 -9.65
C GLN A 77 13.79 5.34 -9.68
N ARG A 78 14.84 4.92 -8.97
CA ARG A 78 15.20 3.51 -8.81
C ARG A 78 14.08 2.72 -8.13
N LEU A 79 13.54 3.21 -7.02
CA LEU A 79 12.42 2.58 -6.32
C LEU A 79 11.16 2.53 -7.20
N ALA A 80 10.87 3.60 -7.96
CA ALA A 80 9.76 3.60 -8.91
C ALA A 80 9.96 2.57 -10.05
N TRP A 81 11.20 2.38 -10.50
CA TRP A 81 11.53 1.37 -11.50
C TRP A 81 11.33 -0.05 -10.97
N ILE A 82 11.77 -0.32 -9.72
CA ILE A 82 11.55 -1.61 -9.03
C ILE A 82 10.04 -1.84 -8.84
N ALA A 83 9.29 -0.83 -8.41
CA ALA A 83 7.84 -0.91 -8.31
C ALA A 83 7.18 -1.23 -9.65
N GLY A 84 7.67 -0.67 -10.75
CA GLY A 84 7.17 -0.97 -12.08
C GLY A 84 7.49 -2.40 -12.55
N ASP A 85 8.66 -2.93 -12.19
CA ASP A 85 9.03 -4.33 -12.45
C ASP A 85 8.08 -5.30 -11.72
N ARG A 86 7.82 -5.03 -10.43
CA ARG A 86 6.84 -5.75 -9.60
C ARG A 86 5.42 -5.65 -10.15
N ALA A 87 5.02 -4.47 -10.63
CA ALA A 87 3.71 -4.26 -11.24
C ALA A 87 3.55 -5.09 -12.52
N GLN A 88 4.59 -5.14 -13.35
CA GLN A 88 4.59 -5.99 -14.54
C GLN A 88 4.47 -7.47 -14.20
N ALA A 89 5.17 -7.94 -13.15
CA ALA A 89 5.06 -9.31 -12.69
C ALA A 89 3.65 -9.65 -12.17
N LEU A 90 3.03 -8.76 -11.38
CA LEU A 90 1.65 -8.94 -10.91
C LEU A 90 0.65 -8.98 -12.07
N LEU A 91 0.80 -8.09 -13.06
CA LEU A 91 -0.04 -8.09 -14.26
C LEU A 91 0.12 -9.38 -15.09
N ALA A 92 1.33 -9.93 -15.15
CA ALA A 92 1.59 -11.19 -15.85
C ALA A 92 1.08 -12.42 -15.08
N ALA A 93 1.03 -12.33 -13.75
CA ALA A 93 0.47 -13.37 -12.89
C ALA A 93 -1.07 -13.34 -12.88
N ALA A 94 -1.68 -12.21 -13.21
CA ALA A 94 -3.12 -12.09 -13.38
C ALA A 94 -3.53 -12.89 -14.62
N GLY A 95 -4.07 -14.09 -14.38
CA GLY A 95 -4.56 -14.97 -15.44
C GLY A 95 -5.97 -14.59 -15.91
N ASP A 96 -6.57 -15.45 -16.73
CA ASP A 96 -7.93 -15.26 -17.25
C ASP A 96 -9.04 -15.54 -16.21
N THR A 97 -8.65 -16.00 -15.02
CA THR A 97 -9.59 -16.24 -13.92
C THR A 97 -10.01 -14.91 -13.31
N HIS A 98 -11.32 -14.73 -13.14
CA HIS A 98 -11.87 -13.54 -12.51
C HIS A 98 -12.53 -13.89 -11.17
N ASP A 99 -12.41 -12.98 -10.20
CA ASP A 99 -13.14 -13.10 -8.95
C ASP A 99 -14.63 -12.74 -9.11
N ARG A 100 -15.38 -12.79 -8.00
CA ARG A 100 -16.82 -12.48 -7.98
C ARG A 100 -17.17 -11.02 -8.34
N PHE A 101 -16.19 -10.12 -8.41
CA PHE A 101 -16.35 -8.71 -8.80
C PHE A 101 -15.86 -8.43 -10.22
N GLY A 102 -15.34 -9.45 -10.91
CA GLY A 102 -14.77 -9.30 -12.24
C GLY A 102 -13.33 -8.77 -12.24
N CYS A 103 -12.62 -8.80 -11.11
CA CYS A 103 -11.18 -8.52 -11.11
C CYS A 103 -10.40 -9.76 -11.56
N ALA A 104 -9.33 -9.59 -12.32
CA ALA A 104 -8.41 -10.66 -12.66
C ALA A 104 -7.73 -11.17 -11.38
N ALA A 105 -7.94 -12.44 -11.07
CA ALA A 105 -7.49 -13.05 -9.83
C ALA A 105 -6.02 -13.49 -9.94
N VAL A 106 -5.24 -13.15 -8.93
CA VAL A 106 -3.86 -13.59 -8.73
C VAL A 106 -3.83 -14.48 -7.49
N ASP A 107 -3.30 -15.70 -7.64
CA ASP A 107 -2.97 -16.54 -6.49
C ASP A 107 -1.87 -15.85 -5.68
N ALA A 108 -2.05 -15.71 -4.36
CA ALA A 108 -1.04 -15.10 -3.50
C ALA A 108 0.30 -15.84 -3.53
N ALA A 109 0.33 -17.14 -3.84
CA ALA A 109 1.57 -17.88 -4.07
C ALA A 109 2.25 -17.50 -5.40
N GLN A 110 1.50 -16.97 -6.36
CA GLN A 110 1.99 -16.49 -7.66
C GLN A 110 2.28 -14.98 -7.67
N ALA A 111 1.66 -14.21 -6.77
CA ALA A 111 2.15 -12.89 -6.41
C ALA A 111 3.53 -13.09 -5.78
N SER A 112 4.59 -12.92 -6.58
CA SER A 112 5.97 -13.06 -6.10
C SER A 112 6.15 -12.32 -4.78
N GLY A 113 7.03 -12.81 -3.88
CA GLY A 113 7.28 -12.13 -2.61
C GLY A 113 7.60 -10.63 -2.81
N ASP A 114 8.28 -10.30 -3.91
CA ASP A 114 8.51 -8.93 -4.38
C ASP A 114 7.25 -8.17 -4.80
N GLY A 115 6.30 -8.81 -5.47
CA GLY A 115 4.99 -8.25 -5.81
C GLY A 115 4.21 -7.78 -4.58
N MET A 116 4.26 -8.54 -3.48
CA MET A 116 3.57 -8.16 -2.23
C MET A 116 4.11 -6.87 -1.59
N TYR A 117 5.36 -6.48 -1.83
CA TYR A 117 5.86 -5.16 -1.42
C TYR A 117 5.23 -4.01 -2.23
N LEU A 118 4.93 -4.23 -3.51
CA LEU A 118 4.15 -3.25 -4.27
C LEU A 118 2.72 -3.15 -3.72
N VAL A 119 2.11 -4.29 -3.37
CA VAL A 119 0.78 -4.31 -2.73
C VAL A 119 0.79 -3.49 -1.44
N GLY A 120 1.77 -3.73 -0.55
CA GLY A 120 1.98 -2.96 0.68
C GLY A 120 2.12 -1.45 0.41
N ALA A 121 2.94 -1.06 -0.57
CA ALA A 121 3.10 0.34 -0.93
C ALA A 121 1.81 0.98 -1.51
N LEU A 122 0.96 0.23 -2.21
CA LEU A 122 -0.34 0.72 -2.70
C LEU A 122 -1.35 0.85 -1.55
N LEU A 123 -1.31 -0.06 -0.58
CA LEU A 123 -2.10 0.03 0.66
C LEU A 123 -1.73 1.26 1.48
N GLU A 124 -0.44 1.52 1.71
CA GLU A 124 0.06 2.69 2.45
C GLU A 124 -0.29 4.03 1.78
N ARG A 125 -0.46 4.03 0.46
CA ARG A 125 -0.91 5.21 -0.31
C ARG A 125 -2.43 5.33 -0.40
N GLY A 126 -3.19 4.39 0.18
CA GLY A 126 -4.65 4.35 0.07
C GLY A 126 -5.18 4.06 -1.34
N GLN A 127 -4.32 3.54 -2.22
CA GLN A 127 -4.64 3.28 -3.63
C GLN A 127 -5.17 1.86 -3.87
N ALA A 128 -5.19 1.02 -2.84
CA ALA A 128 -5.81 -0.29 -2.86
C ALA A 128 -7.14 -0.27 -2.09
N ALA A 129 -8.04 -1.16 -2.48
CA ALA A 129 -9.23 -1.50 -1.70
C ALA A 129 -9.02 -2.83 -1.00
N VAL A 130 -9.67 -3.03 0.15
CA VAL A 130 -9.63 -4.31 0.86
C VAL A 130 -11.05 -4.74 1.14
N LEU A 131 -11.45 -5.88 0.61
CA LEU A 131 -12.71 -6.52 0.95
C LEU A 131 -12.48 -7.52 2.08
N THR A 132 -13.12 -7.30 3.23
CA THR A 132 -13.02 -8.19 4.38
C THR A 132 -13.99 -9.36 4.27
N ARG A 133 -13.62 -10.52 4.85
CA ARG A 133 -14.54 -11.67 4.94
C ARG A 133 -15.61 -11.46 6.00
N ALA A 134 -15.23 -10.97 7.19
CA ALA A 134 -16.11 -10.76 8.32
C ALA A 134 -15.72 -9.50 9.13
N PRO A 135 -16.64 -8.52 9.29
CA PRO A 135 -17.88 -8.37 8.54
C PRO A 135 -17.57 -8.21 7.04
N SER A 136 -18.46 -8.66 6.17
CA SER A 136 -18.23 -8.53 4.72
C SER A 136 -18.42 -7.10 4.26
N GLY A 137 -17.45 -6.54 3.55
CA GLY A 137 -17.53 -5.19 3.01
C GLY A 137 -16.16 -4.63 2.68
N PHE A 138 -16.11 -3.44 2.08
CA PHE A 138 -14.85 -2.73 1.92
C PHE A 138 -14.41 -2.15 3.27
N ALA A 139 -13.20 -2.48 3.70
CA ALA A 139 -12.60 -1.87 4.87
C ALA A 139 -12.36 -0.38 4.58
N PRO A 140 -12.80 0.53 5.47
CA PRO A 140 -12.60 1.96 5.26
C PRO A 140 -11.14 2.38 5.47
N ALA A 141 -10.40 1.63 6.29
CA ALA A 141 -9.03 1.93 6.65
C ALA A 141 -8.28 0.67 7.12
N ILE A 142 -6.96 0.77 7.08
CA ILE A 142 -6.02 -0.15 7.73
C ILE A 142 -5.15 0.60 8.72
N THR A 143 -4.50 -0.14 9.60
CA THR A 143 -3.36 0.30 10.38
C THR A 143 -2.11 -0.36 9.81
N VAL A 144 -1.06 0.42 9.61
CA VAL A 144 0.26 -0.01 9.14
C VAL A 144 1.27 0.26 10.23
N GLU A 145 2.07 -0.73 10.59
CA GLU A 145 3.12 -0.60 11.59
C GLU A 145 4.43 -1.15 11.02
N HIS A 146 5.47 -0.32 11.05
CA HIS A 146 6.83 -0.69 10.68
C HIS A 146 7.62 -0.96 11.96
N THR A 147 8.08 -2.19 12.15
CA THR A 147 8.85 -2.60 13.32
C THR A 147 10.30 -2.82 12.93
N ASP A 148 11.22 -2.14 13.62
CA ASP A 148 12.67 -2.19 13.37
C ASP A 148 13.04 -2.15 11.87
N PRO A 149 12.63 -1.09 11.13
CA PRO A 149 12.74 -1.03 9.67
C PRO A 149 14.18 -1.06 9.14
N GLN A 150 15.17 -0.95 10.02
CA GLN A 150 16.60 -0.93 9.70
C GLN A 150 17.39 -2.05 10.39
N CYS A 151 16.72 -2.99 11.06
CA CYS A 151 17.35 -4.11 11.76
C CYS A 151 18.43 -3.65 12.76
N GLN A 152 18.13 -2.54 13.46
CA GLN A 152 18.99 -1.98 14.50
C GLN A 152 18.79 -2.73 15.82
N ASP A 153 17.55 -3.16 16.09
CA ASP A 153 17.10 -3.75 17.35
C ASP A 153 16.73 -5.24 17.24
N GLY A 154 17.26 -5.95 16.24
CA GLY A 154 16.99 -7.36 16.05
C GLY A 154 17.58 -7.96 14.77
N PRO A 155 17.39 -9.27 14.54
CA PRO A 155 17.84 -9.93 13.32
C PRO A 155 16.89 -9.69 12.13
N HIS A 156 15.68 -9.19 12.36
CA HIS A 156 14.68 -8.91 11.32
C HIS A 156 13.77 -7.75 11.71
N GLY A 157 13.35 -6.99 10.70
CA GLY A 157 12.28 -5.98 10.79
C GLY A 157 11.07 -6.42 9.99
N SER A 158 9.91 -5.83 10.25
CA SER A 158 8.66 -6.20 9.56
C SER A 158 7.69 -5.05 9.40
N ILE A 159 6.88 -5.12 8.34
CA ILE A 159 5.72 -4.26 8.14
C ILE A 159 4.46 -5.10 8.36
N VAL A 160 3.60 -4.65 9.26
CA VAL A 160 2.33 -5.30 9.61
C VAL A 160 1.17 -4.45 9.13
N TYR A 161 0.31 -5.03 8.31
CA TYR A 161 -0.93 -4.41 7.81
C TYR A 161 -2.12 -5.08 8.48
N ARG A 162 -2.97 -4.29 9.14
CA ARG A 162 -4.15 -4.77 9.87
C ARG A 162 -5.38 -3.98 9.47
N ILE A 163 -6.55 -4.59 9.41
CA ILE A 163 -7.81 -3.83 9.29
C ILE A 163 -7.91 -2.89 10.50
N ALA A 164 -8.27 -1.62 10.28
CA ALA A 164 -8.29 -0.61 11.34
C ALA A 164 -9.25 -0.98 12.49
N ASP A 165 -9.16 -0.23 13.60
CA ASP A 165 -10.05 -0.35 14.75
C ASP A 165 -10.04 -1.74 15.41
N GLY A 166 -8.86 -2.38 15.43
CA GLY A 166 -8.64 -3.68 16.08
C GLY A 166 -9.01 -4.89 15.22
N GLY A 167 -9.18 -4.71 13.91
CA GLY A 167 -9.52 -5.78 12.99
C GLY A 167 -8.41 -6.83 12.76
N PRO A 168 -8.69 -7.82 11.90
CA PRO A 168 -7.76 -8.94 11.68
C PRO A 168 -6.51 -8.53 10.91
N LEU A 169 -5.47 -9.37 11.02
CA LEU A 169 -4.21 -9.21 10.29
C LEU A 169 -4.46 -9.42 8.80
N LEU A 170 -4.02 -8.50 7.96
CA LEU A 170 -4.20 -8.57 6.52
C LEU A 170 -2.97 -9.15 5.80
N LEU A 171 -1.78 -8.62 6.15
CA LEU A 171 -0.53 -8.93 5.49
C LEU A 171 0.63 -8.62 6.45
N THR A 172 1.69 -9.44 6.38
CA THR A 172 2.97 -9.15 7.01
C THR A 172 4.06 -9.25 5.95
N LEU A 173 4.95 -8.26 5.90
CA LEU A 173 6.12 -8.24 5.03
C LEU A 173 7.39 -8.14 5.85
N THR A 174 8.47 -8.74 5.38
CA THR A 174 9.79 -8.57 5.99
C THR A 174 10.39 -7.26 5.52
N GLU A 175 10.70 -6.34 6.43
CA GLU A 175 11.25 -5.04 6.05
C GLU A 175 12.76 -5.10 5.85
N CYS A 176 13.44 -5.85 6.70
CA CYS A 176 14.87 -6.10 6.62
C CYS A 176 15.22 -7.43 7.29
N VAL A 177 16.38 -7.97 6.92
CA VAL A 177 17.03 -9.12 7.58
C VAL A 177 18.52 -8.81 7.64
N ARG A 178 19.17 -9.19 8.75
CA ARG A 178 20.61 -8.98 8.96
C ARG A 178 21.43 -10.25 8.70
#